data_AF-A0A7X0D666-F1
#
_entry.id   AF-A0A7X0D666-F1
#
_cell.length_a   1.000
_cell.length_b   1.000
_cell.length_c   1.000
_cell.angle_alpha   90.00
_cell.angle_beta   90.00
_cell.angle_gamma   90.00
#
_symmetry.space_group_name_H-M   'P 1'
#
loop_
_entity.id
_entity.type
_entity.pdbx_description
1 polymer ?
#
loop_
_entity_poly.entity_id
_entity_poly.type
_entity_poly.pdbx_seq_one_letter_code
_entity_poly.pdbx_strand_id
1 'polypeptide(L)'
;MRHVVGFLVGLVLAPVVMLGAGWALPRLARASAAEATFLGAGGAATVAVLSVLALLVAVAMAAPRLTPLLPGVAGLALVGLSAAGVLRPELADRLPATPGLGGALDLLSLGVFVPVGLALVVPMFLASRWAGGERGGVSPEGYFDGLYDEDYEDHADDDADPGGRGRESAAAPRGGQHRRTS
;
A
#
# COMPACT_ATOMS: atom_id res chain seq x y z
N MET A 1 -1.79 -13.34 -3.80
CA MET A 1 -0.74 -13.20 -2.77
C MET A 1 -0.67 -11.81 -2.13
N ARG A 2 -0.63 -10.70 -2.90
CA ARG A 2 -0.55 -9.32 -2.36
C ARG A 2 -1.61 -8.94 -1.30
N HIS A 3 -2.81 -9.53 -1.33
CA HIS A 3 -3.88 -9.27 -0.34
C HIS A 3 -3.61 -9.92 1.01
N VAL A 4 -3.10 -11.17 1.00
CA VAL A 4 -2.72 -11.90 2.23
C VAL A 4 -1.55 -11.19 2.92
N VAL A 5 -0.57 -10.73 2.13
CA VAL A 5 0.56 -9.95 2.67
C VAL A 5 0.06 -8.67 3.34
N GLY A 6 -0.81 -7.89 2.67
CA GLY A 6 -1.38 -6.68 3.26
C GLY A 6 -2.18 -6.94 4.55
N PHE A 7 -2.93 -8.04 4.58
CA PHE A 7 -3.67 -8.46 5.77
C PHE A 7 -2.72 -8.82 6.94
N LEU A 8 -1.73 -9.69 6.70
CA LEU A 8 -0.78 -10.12 7.74
C LEU A 8 0.05 -8.94 8.25
N VAL A 9 0.53 -8.08 7.35
CA VAL A 9 1.28 -6.88 7.73
C VAL A 9 0.39 -5.93 8.53
N GLY A 10 -0.86 -5.69 8.12
CA GLY A 10 -1.80 -4.89 8.88
C GLY A 10 -2.07 -5.44 10.28
N LEU A 11 -2.24 -6.77 10.38
CA LEU A 11 -2.48 -7.45 11.65
C LEU A 11 -1.29 -7.33 12.61
N VAL A 12 -0.06 -7.42 12.09
CA VAL A 12 1.18 -7.26 12.88
C VAL A 12 1.46 -5.78 13.20
N LEU A 13 1.04 -4.85 12.34
CA LEU A 13 1.29 -3.43 12.53
C LEU A 13 0.64 -2.90 13.81
N ALA A 14 -0.58 -3.36 14.13
CA ALA A 14 -1.29 -2.94 15.34
C ALA A 14 -0.51 -3.21 16.65
N PRO A 15 -0.07 -4.45 16.96
CA PRO A 15 0.73 -4.71 18.15
C PRO A 15 2.11 -4.03 18.10
N VAL A 16 2.73 -3.86 16.92
CA VAL A 16 3.98 -3.10 16.77
C VAL A 16 3.80 -1.64 17.18
N VAL A 17 2.75 -0.99 16.69
CA VAL A 17 2.41 0.39 17.06
C VAL A 17 2.09 0.48 18.55
N MET A 18 1.29 -0.46 19.06
CA MET A 18 0.88 -0.47 20.46
C MET A 18 2.06 -0.62 21.42
N LEU A 19 2.90 -1.64 21.23
CA LEU A 19 4.05 -1.91 22.08
C LEU A 19 5.16 -0.86 21.90
N GLY A 20 5.38 -0.40 20.66
CA GLY A 20 6.34 0.65 20.37
C GLY A 20 5.97 1.97 21.06
N ALA A 21 4.70 2.39 20.97
CA ALA A 21 4.19 3.58 21.65
C ALA A 21 4.22 3.40 23.17
N GLY A 22 3.81 2.23 23.68
CA GLY A 22 3.86 1.88 25.09
C GLY A 22 5.27 1.84 25.67
N TRP A 23 6.29 1.56 24.86
CA TRP A 23 7.68 1.64 25.26
C TRP A 23 8.24 3.07 25.23
N ALA A 24 7.89 3.85 24.19
CA ALA A 24 8.51 5.14 23.89
C ALA A 24 7.84 6.31 24.63
N LEU A 25 6.51 6.38 24.70
CA LEU A 25 5.81 7.53 25.28
C LEU A 25 6.06 7.71 26.79
N PRO A 26 6.08 6.65 27.63
CA PRO A 26 6.47 6.81 29.03
C PRO A 26 7.92 7.24 29.21
N ARG A 27 8.82 6.84 28.30
CA ARG A 27 10.22 7.31 28.29
C ARG A 27 10.32 8.78 27.94
N LEU A 28 9.55 9.21 26.95
CA LEU A 28 9.45 10.61 26.54
C LEU A 28 8.94 11.48 27.70
N ALA A 29 7.87 11.05 28.38
CA ALA A 29 7.31 11.76 29.53
C ALA A 29 8.30 11.87 30.71
N ARG A 30 9.06 10.80 30.99
CA ARG A 30 10.12 10.85 32.01
C ARG A 30 11.27 11.76 31.62
N ALA A 31 11.68 11.75 30.35
CA ALA A 31 12.73 12.62 29.85
C ALA A 31 12.31 14.10 29.93
N SER A 32 11.06 14.43 29.55
CA SER A 32 10.54 15.79 29.67
C SER A 32 10.42 16.26 31.11
N ALA A 33 9.99 15.37 32.03
CA ALA A 33 9.90 15.70 33.45
C ALA A 33 11.28 15.90 34.12
N ALA A 34 12.32 15.27 33.58
CA ALA A 34 13.70 15.41 34.06
C ALA A 34 14.48 16.52 33.34
N GLU A 35 13.83 17.33 32.50
CA GLU A 35 14.46 18.32 31.62
C GLU A 35 15.65 17.75 30.81
N ALA A 36 15.59 16.45 30.52
CA ALA A 36 16.66 15.73 29.87
C ALA A 36 16.68 16.03 28.37
N THR A 37 17.89 16.18 27.81
CA THR A 37 18.08 16.47 26.39
C THR A 37 17.84 15.24 25.51
N PHE A 38 17.16 15.44 24.38
CA PHE A 38 16.89 14.40 23.36
C PHE A 38 18.13 13.81 22.70
N LEU A 39 19.27 14.50 22.77
CA LEU A 39 20.56 14.07 22.22
C LEU A 39 21.32 13.10 23.14
N GLY A 40 20.85 12.86 24.36
CA GLY A 40 21.39 11.79 25.21
C GLY A 40 21.06 10.41 24.64
N ALA A 41 21.87 9.39 24.94
CA ALA A 41 21.72 8.04 24.37
C ALA A 41 20.32 7.43 24.56
N GLY A 42 19.67 7.68 25.71
CA GLY A 42 18.29 7.22 25.96
C GLY A 42 17.20 8.05 25.27
N GLY A 43 17.44 9.37 25.08
CA GLY A 43 16.55 10.27 24.37
C GLY A 43 16.54 9.99 22.86
N ALA A 44 17.72 9.79 22.28
CA ALA A 44 17.89 9.54 20.86
C ALA A 44 17.19 8.25 20.43
N ALA A 45 17.29 7.18 21.23
CA ALA A 45 16.58 5.93 20.98
C ALA A 45 15.06 6.10 21.03
N THR A 46 14.56 6.91 21.97
CA THR A 46 13.12 7.19 22.11
C THR A 46 12.60 7.94 20.88
N VAL A 47 13.32 8.98 20.45
CA VAL A 47 12.98 9.75 19.24
C VAL A 47 13.03 8.85 18.00
N ALA A 48 14.07 8.04 17.84
CA ALA A 48 14.21 7.13 16.70
C ALA A 48 13.03 6.15 16.61
N VAL A 49 12.61 5.54 17.73
CA VAL A 49 11.45 4.65 17.75
C VAL A 49 10.17 5.40 17.36
N LEU A 50 9.93 6.59 17.91
CA LEU A 50 8.76 7.39 17.56
C LEU A 50 8.75 7.81 16.10
N SER A 51 9.91 8.18 15.54
CA SER A 51 10.04 8.52 14.12
C SER A 51 9.74 7.32 13.23
N VAL A 52 10.22 6.13 13.58
CA VAL A 52 9.90 4.89 12.85
C VAL A 52 8.40 4.59 12.91
N LEU A 53 7.77 4.71 14.09
CA LEU A 53 6.32 4.49 14.23
C LEU A 53 5.51 5.51 13.42
N ALA A 54 5.88 6.78 13.48
CA ALA A 54 5.23 7.84 12.70
C ALA A 54 5.37 7.58 11.20
N LEU A 55 6.54 7.15 10.75
CA LEU A 55 6.79 6.78 9.36
C LEU A 55 5.95 5.57 8.94
N LEU A 56 5.88 4.53 9.76
CA LEU A 56 5.06 3.33 9.47
C LEU A 56 3.58 3.68 9.32
N VAL A 57 3.04 4.51 10.22
CA VAL A 57 1.66 4.98 10.15
C VAL A 57 1.45 5.86 8.91
N ALA A 58 2.36 6.78 8.63
CA ALA A 58 2.29 7.65 7.45
C ALA A 58 2.32 6.84 6.14
N VAL A 59 3.21 5.85 6.04
CA VAL A 59 3.29 4.95 4.88
C VAL A 59 2.00 4.13 4.73
N ALA A 60 1.47 3.61 5.84
CA ALA A 60 0.19 2.88 5.84
C ALA A 60 -0.96 3.76 5.30
N MET A 61 -0.98 5.05 5.64
CA MET A 61 -1.97 6.00 5.15
C MET A 61 -1.73 6.47 3.71
N ALA A 62 -0.47 6.65 3.30
CA ALA A 62 -0.11 7.26 2.03
C ALA A 62 -0.14 6.31 0.83
N ALA A 63 -0.01 4.99 1.05
CA ALA A 63 0.13 4.01 -0.03
C ALA A 63 -1.00 2.95 -0.10
N PRO A 64 -2.30 3.34 -0.12
CA PRO A 64 -3.39 2.37 -0.22
C PRO A 64 -3.44 1.61 -1.56
N ARG A 65 -2.69 2.05 -2.57
CA ARG A 65 -2.64 1.41 -3.90
C ARG A 65 -1.85 0.10 -3.93
N LEU A 66 -0.93 -0.15 -2.98
CA LEU A 66 -0.10 -1.35 -2.97
C LEU A 66 -0.78 -2.51 -2.22
N THR A 67 -1.43 -2.22 -1.09
CA THR A 67 -2.13 -3.20 -0.25
C THR A 67 -3.34 -2.54 0.43
N PRO A 68 -4.50 -2.46 -0.24
CA PRO A 68 -5.66 -1.69 0.24
C PRO A 68 -6.22 -2.16 1.59
N LEU A 69 -5.88 -3.37 2.03
CA LEU A 69 -6.29 -3.94 3.31
C LEU A 69 -5.39 -3.53 4.49
N LEU A 70 -4.15 -3.08 4.23
CA LEU A 70 -3.16 -2.85 5.30
C LEU A 70 -3.62 -1.80 6.32
N PRO A 71 -3.95 -0.55 5.93
CA PRO A 71 -4.37 0.46 6.91
C PRO A 71 -5.70 0.09 7.58
N GLY A 72 -6.64 -0.49 6.83
CA GLY A 72 -7.92 -0.94 7.37
C GLY A 72 -7.78 -2.04 8.43
N VAL A 73 -7.00 -3.08 8.13
CA VAL A 73 -6.76 -4.20 9.07
C VAL A 73 -5.98 -3.72 10.29
N ALA A 74 -4.96 -2.87 10.11
CA ALA A 74 -4.22 -2.30 11.23
C ALA A 74 -5.12 -1.44 12.13
N GLY A 75 -5.96 -0.59 11.53
CA GLY A 75 -6.90 0.26 12.26
C GLY A 75 -7.94 -0.55 13.02
N LEU A 76 -8.56 -1.54 12.36
CA LEU A 76 -9.53 -2.44 12.99
C LEU A 76 -8.89 -3.28 14.11
N ALA A 77 -7.65 -3.74 13.93
CA ALA A 77 -6.93 -4.48 14.97
C ALA A 77 -6.63 -3.58 16.18
N LEU A 78 -6.23 -2.31 15.98
CA LEU A 78 -6.00 -1.35 17.07
C LEU A 78 -7.30 -1.03 17.84
N VAL A 79 -8.40 -0.79 17.12
CA VAL A 79 -9.72 -0.57 17.74
C VAL A 79 -10.19 -1.82 18.46
N GLY A 80 -10.01 -3.00 17.86
CA GLY A 80 -10.35 -4.28 18.45
C GLY A 80 -9.57 -4.58 19.73
N LEU A 81 -8.26 -4.29 19.76
CA LEU A 81 -7.45 -4.39 20.97
C LEU A 81 -7.91 -3.41 22.06
N SER A 82 -8.27 -2.19 21.66
CA SER A 82 -8.79 -1.18 22.59
C SER A 82 -10.11 -1.62 23.21
N ALA A 83 -11.04 -2.11 22.39
CA ALA A 83 -12.30 -2.68 22.85
C ALA A 83 -12.08 -3.91 23.74
N ALA A 84 -11.16 -4.81 23.37
CA ALA A 84 -10.83 -5.99 24.16
C ALA A 84 -10.24 -5.62 25.53
N GLY A 85 -9.36 -4.61 25.60
CA GLY A 85 -8.78 -4.14 26.86
C GLY A 85 -9.83 -3.56 27.81
N VAL A 86 -10.87 -2.91 27.29
CA VAL A 86 -11.98 -2.38 28.10
C VAL A 86 -12.97 -3.46 28.50
N LEU A 87 -13.34 -4.35 27.56
CA LEU A 87 -14.38 -5.37 27.79
C LEU A 87 -13.87 -6.60 28.54
N ARG A 88 -12.57 -6.90 28.44
CA ARG A 88 -11.94 -8.11 29.00
C ARG A 88 -10.56 -7.79 29.56
N PRO A 89 -10.47 -6.99 30.64
CA PRO A 89 -9.20 -6.58 31.22
C PRO A 89 -8.35 -7.77 31.69
N GLU A 90 -8.98 -8.91 32.01
CA GLU A 90 -8.28 -10.13 32.47
C GLU A 90 -7.41 -10.78 31.38
N LEU A 91 -7.58 -10.37 30.12
CA LEU A 91 -6.69 -10.79 29.03
C LEU A 91 -5.29 -10.20 29.20
N ALA A 92 -5.16 -9.03 29.83
CA ALA A 92 -3.88 -8.39 30.08
C ALA A 92 -3.00 -9.26 31.01
N ASP A 93 -3.61 -9.89 32.01
CA ASP A 93 -2.91 -10.76 32.98
C ASP A 93 -2.35 -12.04 32.34
N ARG A 94 -2.82 -12.40 31.15
CA ARG A 94 -2.38 -13.59 30.41
C ARG A 94 -1.24 -13.29 29.44
N LEU A 95 -0.90 -12.03 29.24
CA LEU A 95 0.17 -11.65 28.31
C LEU A 95 1.53 -11.84 28.98
N PRO A 96 2.53 -12.37 28.25
CA PRO A 96 3.88 -12.44 28.77
C PRO A 96 4.42 -11.04 29.03
N ALA A 97 5.32 -10.91 30.02
CA ALA A 97 6.00 -9.66 30.30
C ALA A 97 6.90 -9.26 29.12
N THR A 98 6.39 -8.38 28.26
CA THR A 98 7.13 -7.85 27.11
C THR A 98 7.44 -6.35 27.29
N PRO A 99 8.60 -5.88 26.79
CA PRO A 99 8.92 -4.46 26.82
C PRO A 99 7.82 -3.61 26.18
N GLY A 100 7.41 -2.54 26.86
CA GLY A 100 6.37 -1.64 26.37
C GLY A 100 4.93 -2.06 26.69
N LEU A 101 4.69 -3.27 27.21
CA LEU A 101 3.34 -3.74 27.52
C LEU A 101 2.64 -2.88 28.59
N GLY A 102 3.32 -2.57 29.70
CA GLY A 102 2.73 -1.75 30.77
C GLY A 102 2.28 -0.39 30.26
N GLY A 103 3.16 0.34 29.56
CA GLY A 103 2.80 1.62 28.96
C GLY A 103 1.77 1.50 27.85
N ALA A 104 1.74 0.38 27.12
CA ALA A 104 0.70 0.12 26.13
C ALA A 104 -0.68 -0.02 26.79
N LEU A 105 -0.78 -0.75 27.89
CA LEU A 105 -2.02 -0.92 28.65
C LEU A 105 -2.49 0.41 29.26
N ASP A 106 -1.56 1.23 29.75
CA ASP A 106 -1.88 2.59 30.22
C ASP A 106 -2.49 3.42 29.07
N LEU A 107 -1.80 3.49 27.93
CA LEU A 107 -2.28 4.23 26.75
C LEU A 107 -3.61 3.70 26.20
N LEU A 108 -3.83 2.38 26.30
CA LEU A 108 -5.07 1.72 25.91
C LEU A 108 -6.22 2.16 26.82
N SER A 109 -5.97 2.22 28.12
CA SER A 109 -6.94 2.68 29.12
C SER A 109 -7.29 4.16 28.95
N LEU A 110 -6.33 4.98 28.49
CA LEU A 110 -6.56 6.36 28.08
C LEU A 110 -7.29 6.50 26.73
N GLY A 111 -7.49 5.40 26.00
CA GLY A 111 -8.15 5.40 24.69
C GLY A 111 -7.31 6.00 23.55
N VAL A 112 -5.99 6.16 23.72
CA VAL A 112 -5.09 6.83 22.76
C VAL A 112 -5.07 6.12 21.40
N PHE A 113 -5.25 4.80 21.39
CA PHE A 113 -5.22 4.02 20.14
C PHE A 113 -6.52 4.09 19.33
N VAL A 114 -7.65 4.50 19.94
CA VAL A 114 -8.93 4.63 19.23
C VAL A 114 -8.87 5.67 18.10
N PRO A 115 -8.43 6.93 18.32
CA PRO A 115 -8.35 7.91 17.24
C PRO A 115 -7.35 7.50 16.16
N VAL A 116 -6.22 6.87 16.53
CA VAL A 116 -5.25 6.34 15.56
C VAL A 116 -5.86 5.23 14.72
N GLY A 117 -6.57 4.30 15.34
CA GLY A 117 -7.25 3.21 14.66
C GLY A 117 -8.33 3.72 13.71
N LEU A 118 -9.13 4.70 14.14
CA LEU A 118 -10.12 5.36 13.29
C LEU A 118 -9.46 6.08 12.11
N ALA A 119 -8.38 6.84 12.34
CA ALA A 119 -7.64 7.51 11.27
C ALA A 119 -7.13 6.52 10.21
N LEU A 120 -6.66 5.35 10.62
CA LEU A 120 -6.24 4.27 9.71
C LEU A 120 -7.40 3.60 8.95
N VAL A 121 -8.62 3.63 9.50
CA VAL A 121 -9.82 3.10 8.86
C VAL A 121 -10.42 4.07 7.83
N VAL A 122 -10.29 5.39 8.04
CA VAL A 122 -10.85 6.43 7.14
C VAL A 122 -10.49 6.24 5.65
N PRO A 123 -9.24 5.92 5.26
CA PRO A 123 -8.87 5.60 3.88
C PRO A 123 -9.74 4.55 3.20
N MET A 124 -10.37 3.64 3.96
CA MET A 124 -11.28 2.65 3.38
C MET A 124 -12.63 3.24 2.93
N PHE A 125 -12.99 4.44 3.34
CA PHE A 125 -14.28 5.04 2.99
C PHE A 125 -14.17 6.16 1.97
N LEU A 126 -12.95 6.56 1.59
CA LEU A 126 -12.70 7.56 0.56
C LEU A 126 -13.12 7.04 -0.81
N ALA A 127 -14.20 7.62 -1.36
CA ALA A 127 -14.81 7.25 -2.64
C ALA A 127 -13.86 7.37 -3.85
N SER A 128 -12.82 8.21 -3.75
CA SER A 128 -11.75 8.35 -4.75
C SER A 128 -10.97 7.06 -5.03
N ARG A 129 -11.16 6.01 -4.21
CA ARG A 129 -10.62 4.66 -4.44
C ARG A 129 -11.47 3.79 -5.37
N TRP A 130 -12.77 4.08 -5.45
CA TRP A 130 -13.75 3.34 -6.26
C TRP A 130 -14.03 4.02 -7.59
N ALA A 131 -13.77 5.32 -7.67
CA ALA A 131 -13.62 6.02 -8.94
C ALA A 131 -12.36 5.47 -9.62
N GLY A 132 -12.53 4.32 -10.28
CA GLY A 132 -11.53 3.75 -11.17
C GLY A 132 -11.04 4.87 -12.07
N GLY A 133 -9.73 4.98 -12.22
CA GLY A 133 -9.19 5.81 -13.27
C GLY A 133 -9.70 5.28 -14.60
N GLU A 134 -10.76 5.88 -15.13
CA GLU A 134 -10.93 6.09 -16.56
C GLU A 134 -9.77 6.99 -17.01
N ARG A 135 -8.55 6.43 -16.98
CA ARG A 135 -7.40 6.89 -17.77
C ARG A 135 -7.15 5.92 -18.92
N GLY A 136 -8.24 5.31 -19.36
CA GLY A 136 -8.48 4.78 -20.70
C GLY A 136 -9.91 5.13 -21.10
N GLY A 137 -10.46 6.23 -20.57
CA GLY A 137 -11.61 6.85 -21.18
C GLY A 137 -11.14 7.25 -22.56
N VAL A 138 -11.56 6.48 -23.55
CA VAL A 138 -11.35 6.75 -24.96
C VAL A 138 -11.68 8.23 -25.12
N SER A 139 -10.66 9.07 -25.36
CA SER A 139 -10.95 10.44 -25.71
C SER A 139 -11.85 10.39 -26.94
N PRO A 140 -12.76 11.34 -27.16
CA PRO A 140 -13.58 11.34 -28.36
C PRO A 140 -12.71 11.05 -29.60
N GLU A 141 -11.49 11.61 -29.65
CA GLU A 141 -10.51 11.33 -30.71
C GLU A 141 -10.16 9.84 -30.88
N GLY A 142 -9.90 9.08 -29.80
CA GLY A 142 -9.62 7.64 -29.88
C GLY A 142 -10.83 6.76 -30.20
N TYR A 143 -12.06 7.25 -29.98
CA TYR A 143 -13.29 6.53 -30.32
C TYR A 143 -13.58 6.67 -31.82
N PHE A 144 -13.18 7.80 -32.40
CA PHE A 144 -13.22 8.03 -33.83
C PHE A 144 -12.06 7.32 -34.55
N ASP A 145 -10.85 7.28 -33.99
CA ASP A 145 -9.68 6.63 -34.62
C ASP A 145 -9.93 5.14 -34.91
N GLY A 146 -10.54 4.41 -33.98
CA GLY A 146 -10.89 3.00 -34.18
C GLY A 146 -12.09 2.75 -35.10
N LEU A 147 -12.85 3.78 -35.48
CA LEU A 147 -14.03 3.64 -36.34
C LEU A 147 -13.74 3.96 -37.82
N TYR A 148 -12.58 4.55 -38.12
CA TYR A 148 -12.15 4.90 -39.48
C TYR A 148 -11.00 4.04 -40.01
N ASP A 149 -10.36 3.20 -39.16
CA ASP A 149 -9.31 2.25 -39.57
C ASP A 149 -9.85 0.89 -40.06
N GLU A 150 -11.17 0.68 -40.10
CA GLU A 150 -11.79 -0.44 -40.82
C GLU A 150 -12.10 0.01 -42.25
N ASP A 151 -11.04 0.34 -43.00
CA ASP A 151 -11.09 0.32 -44.44
C ASP A 151 -11.55 -1.08 -44.88
N TYR A 152 -12.63 -1.08 -45.65
CA TYR A 152 -13.15 -2.22 -46.39
C TYR A 152 -12.08 -2.70 -47.39
N GLU A 153 -11.09 -3.46 -46.95
CA GLU A 153 -10.27 -4.28 -47.84
C GLU A 153 -11.10 -5.48 -48.31
N ASP A 154 -11.90 -5.20 -49.34
CA ASP A 154 -11.91 -5.94 -50.60
C ASP A 154 -11.99 -7.48 -50.52
N HIS A 155 -13.12 -8.00 -50.04
CA HIS A 155 -13.54 -9.38 -50.29
C HIS A 155 -14.93 -9.40 -50.92
N ALA A 156 -14.99 -9.07 -52.21
CA ALA A 156 -16.05 -9.53 -53.08
C ALA A 156 -15.43 -10.31 -54.24
N ASP A 157 -15.75 -11.59 -54.25
CA ASP A 157 -15.36 -12.61 -55.21
C ASP A 157 -15.56 -12.19 -56.66
N ASP A 158 -14.60 -12.53 -57.54
CA ASP A 158 -14.92 -12.96 -58.90
C ASP A 158 -13.82 -13.89 -59.46
N ASP A 159 -14.26 -15.14 -59.70
CA ASP A 159 -13.88 -16.06 -60.76
C ASP A 159 -12.43 -16.60 -60.91
N ALA A 160 -12.32 -17.87 -60.52
CA ALA A 160 -11.81 -19.00 -61.32
C ALA A 160 -10.36 -19.00 -61.83
N ASP A 161 -9.49 -19.80 -61.18
CA ASP A 161 -8.57 -20.72 -61.90
C ASP A 161 -8.03 -21.84 -60.98
N PRO A 162 -8.37 -23.12 -61.20
CA PRO A 162 -7.72 -24.24 -60.53
C PRO A 162 -6.67 -24.86 -61.45
N GLY A 163 -5.45 -24.34 -61.48
CA GLY A 163 -4.38 -25.06 -62.18
C GLY A 163 -3.08 -24.33 -62.44
N GLY A 164 -2.21 -24.21 -61.43
CA GLY A 164 -0.89 -23.60 -61.63
C GLY A 164 0.20 -24.21 -60.78
N ARG A 165 0.92 -25.19 -61.33
CA ARG A 165 2.12 -25.81 -60.75
C ARG A 165 3.21 -24.78 -60.43
N GLY A 166 3.79 -24.92 -59.24
CA GLY A 166 5.24 -25.02 -58.99
C GLY A 166 6.16 -23.88 -59.45
N ARG A 167 6.83 -23.26 -58.47
CA ARG A 167 8.27 -22.88 -58.44
C ARG A 167 8.50 -22.06 -57.17
N GLU A 168 9.22 -22.58 -56.17
CA GLU A 168 10.67 -22.42 -56.03
C GLU A 168 11.18 -21.02 -56.44
N SER A 169 11.41 -20.16 -55.45
CA SER A 169 12.57 -19.26 -55.32
C SER A 169 12.40 -18.46 -54.02
N ALA A 170 13.13 -18.81 -52.97
CA ALA A 170 14.51 -18.37 -52.71
C ALA A 170 14.54 -17.04 -51.95
N ALA A 171 15.05 -17.16 -50.73
CA ALA A 171 15.44 -16.09 -49.84
C ALA A 171 16.43 -15.10 -50.50
N ALA A 172 16.31 -13.82 -50.14
CA ALA A 172 17.44 -12.90 -50.12
C ALA A 172 17.23 -11.78 -49.09
N PRO A 173 18.16 -11.60 -48.12
CA PRO A 173 18.31 -10.41 -47.31
C PRO A 173 19.34 -9.45 -47.95
N ARG A 174 19.18 -8.14 -47.74
CA ARG A 174 20.22 -7.06 -47.82
C ARG A 174 19.51 -5.74 -47.49
N GLY A 175 19.96 -4.89 -46.57
CA GLY A 175 21.34 -4.52 -46.26
C GLY A 175 21.69 -3.27 -47.06
N GLY A 176 21.48 -2.07 -46.48
CA GLY A 176 21.67 -0.78 -47.15
C GLY A 176 21.97 0.35 -46.17
N GLN A 177 23.16 0.31 -45.59
CA GLN A 177 23.73 1.30 -44.69
C GLN A 177 24.37 2.43 -45.54
N HIS A 178 23.78 3.62 -45.58
CA HIS A 178 24.42 4.79 -46.20
C HIS A 178 25.03 5.71 -45.15
N ARG A 179 26.34 5.55 -44.94
CA ARG A 179 27.27 6.62 -44.56
C ARG A 179 27.37 7.61 -45.73
N ARG A 180 27.32 8.92 -45.45
CA ARG A 180 28.21 9.90 -46.08
C ARG A 180 28.59 11.00 -45.10
N THR A 181 29.88 11.01 -44.82
CA THR A 181 30.70 12.11 -44.32
C THR A 181 31.01 13.06 -45.46
N SER A 182 30.89 14.37 -45.22
CA SER A 182 31.82 15.44 -45.61
C SER A 182 31.17 16.77 -45.31
#